data_AF-A0A074LB58-F1
#
_entry.id   AF-A0A074LB58-F1
#
_cell.length_a   1.000
_cell.length_b   1.000
_cell.length_c   1.000
_cell.angle_alpha   90.00
_cell.angle_beta   90.00
_cell.angle_gamma   90.00
#
_symmetry.space_group_name_H-M   'P 1'
#
loop_
_entity.id
_entity.type
_entity.pdbx_description
1 polymer ?
#
loop_
_entity_poly.entity_id
_entity_poly.type
_entity_poly.pdbx_seq_one_letter_code
_entity_poly.pdbx_strand_id
1 'polypeptide(L)'
;MSVKDNAVNLDKLQVKPEDFQKVGADEKQSEVIQRESLSAWRDAWERLRKNKLAMTSLSVLVLIVLASIVGPMLSPYDDRTNDLLSTNLPPSAEHWFGTDDLGRDMFVRTWMGARISLIIGLAAAMIDLMIGVIYGGIMGYFGGRVDEIMNKFSEILYSIPYLLVTILLLVVLEPSITTIIIALCVTGWINMSWIVRGEMLQLKNREFVLASRSMGAGAGRLLFRHLLPNAVGPIIVTLTLTVPSAIFSEAFLSFLGLGVQAPQASLGSMIESALTGWMYYPWRMLFPAGLISLIMLAFNLFGDGLRDALDPKLKK
;
A
#
# COMPACT_ATOMS: atom_id res chain seq x y z
N MET A 1 62.78 -2.44 -11.99
CA MET A 1 63.25 -3.68 -11.34
C MET A 1 62.91 -4.83 -12.28
N SER A 2 63.92 -5.60 -12.68
CA SER A 2 63.92 -6.54 -13.81
C SER A 2 62.96 -7.71 -13.62
N VAL A 3 62.08 -7.99 -14.59
CA VAL A 3 61.29 -9.23 -14.68
C VAL A 3 62.06 -10.21 -15.56
N LYS A 4 63.01 -10.92 -14.94
CA LYS A 4 63.52 -12.20 -15.41
C LYS A 4 63.45 -13.15 -14.22
N ASP A 5 63.15 -14.41 -14.51
CA ASP A 5 63.09 -15.55 -13.58
C ASP A 5 61.68 -15.94 -13.12
N ASN A 6 60.93 -16.56 -14.03
CA ASN A 6 60.07 -17.68 -13.71
C ASN A 6 59.89 -18.55 -14.96
N ALA A 7 61.00 -19.09 -15.47
CA ALA A 7 60.95 -20.15 -16.45
C ALA A 7 60.53 -21.44 -15.72
N VAL A 8 59.29 -21.88 -15.96
CA VAL A 8 58.78 -23.17 -15.48
C VAL A 8 59.69 -24.27 -16.03
N ASN A 9 60.36 -24.99 -15.14
CA ASN A 9 61.30 -26.05 -15.50
C ASN A 9 60.50 -27.29 -15.94
N LEU A 10 60.32 -27.44 -17.26
CA LEU A 10 59.50 -28.47 -17.90
C LEU A 10 60.04 -29.90 -17.68
N ASP A 11 61.32 -30.05 -17.37
CA ASP A 11 61.96 -31.36 -17.18
C ASP A 11 61.58 -32.05 -15.87
N LYS A 12 60.91 -31.33 -14.95
CA LYS A 12 60.42 -31.88 -13.67
C LYS A 12 58.97 -32.34 -13.70
N LEU A 13 58.25 -32.14 -14.81
CA LEU A 13 56.89 -32.65 -14.98
C LEU A 13 56.96 -34.12 -15.43
N GLN A 14 57.03 -35.04 -14.48
CA GLN A 14 56.80 -36.46 -14.73
C GLN A 14 55.31 -36.69 -15.00
N VAL A 15 54.89 -36.45 -16.24
CA VAL A 15 53.51 -36.69 -16.66
C VAL A 15 53.33 -38.18 -16.90
N LYS A 16 52.46 -38.82 -16.11
CA LYS A 16 52.15 -40.24 -16.23
C LYS A 16 51.04 -40.43 -17.25
N PRO A 17 50.94 -41.61 -17.91
CA PRO A 17 49.83 -41.91 -18.83
C PRO A 17 48.44 -41.78 -18.18
N GLU A 18 48.39 -41.89 -16.85
CA GLU A 18 47.21 -41.73 -16.00
C GLU A 18 46.71 -40.28 -15.96
N ASP A 19 47.60 -39.29 -16.09
CA ASP A 19 47.27 -37.86 -16.06
C ASP A 19 46.56 -37.38 -17.35
N PHE A 20 46.56 -38.23 -18.38
CA PHE A 20 45.88 -38.00 -19.66
C PHE A 20 44.58 -38.79 -19.79
N GLN A 21 44.11 -39.43 -18.72
CA GLN A 21 42.77 -40.01 -18.72
C GLN A 21 41.76 -38.87 -18.88
N LYS A 22 40.85 -39.03 -19.84
CA LYS A 22 39.75 -38.08 -20.05
C LYS A 22 38.90 -38.12 -18.78
N VAL A 23 39.11 -37.14 -17.89
CA VAL A 23 38.23 -36.91 -16.75
C VAL A 23 36.83 -36.81 -17.34
N GLY A 24 35.97 -37.77 -17.02
CA GLY A 24 34.60 -37.75 -17.47
C GLY A 24 34.01 -36.44 -17.01
N ALA A 25 33.82 -35.50 -17.93
CA ALA A 25 32.97 -34.35 -17.67
C ALA A 25 31.59 -34.96 -17.51
N ASP A 26 31.19 -35.19 -16.26
CA ASP A 26 29.83 -35.57 -15.94
C ASP A 26 29.00 -34.32 -16.26
N GLU A 27 28.63 -34.14 -17.53
CA GLU A 27 27.89 -32.96 -18.05
C GLU A 27 26.61 -32.73 -17.23
N LYS A 28 26.08 -33.80 -16.62
CA LYS A 28 24.95 -33.77 -15.70
C LYS A 28 25.20 -33.00 -14.41
N GLN A 29 26.45 -32.85 -13.95
CA GLN A 29 26.79 -32.10 -12.74
C GLN A 29 27.11 -30.63 -13.04
N SER A 30 27.61 -30.31 -14.24
CA SER A 30 27.90 -28.92 -14.65
C SER A 30 26.64 -28.08 -14.93
N GLU A 31 25.50 -28.69 -15.23
CA GLU A 31 24.23 -27.99 -15.44
C GLU A 31 23.37 -27.84 -14.18
N VAL A 32 23.78 -28.40 -13.04
CA VAL A 32 23.02 -28.21 -11.81
C VAL A 32 23.36 -26.85 -11.20
N ILE A 33 22.77 -25.79 -11.74
CA ILE A 33 22.64 -24.52 -11.02
C ILE A 33 21.72 -24.81 -9.82
N GLN A 34 22.29 -25.32 -8.73
CA GLN A 34 21.66 -25.46 -7.42
C GLN A 34 21.50 -24.08 -6.79
N ARG A 35 20.79 -23.13 -7.44
CA ARG A 35 20.08 -22.14 -6.64
C ARG A 35 18.82 -22.85 -6.16
N GLU A 36 18.86 -23.29 -4.90
CA GLU A 36 17.67 -23.72 -4.17
C GLU A 36 16.54 -22.74 -4.53
N SER A 37 15.47 -23.22 -5.17
CA SER A 37 14.37 -22.36 -5.59
C SER A 37 13.62 -21.93 -4.34
N LEU A 38 14.16 -20.95 -3.63
CA LEU A 38 13.49 -20.31 -2.51
C LEU A 38 12.11 -19.88 -3.01
N SER A 39 11.08 -20.10 -2.18
CA SER A 39 9.73 -19.61 -2.46
C SER A 39 9.82 -18.13 -2.85
N ALA A 40 9.18 -17.73 -3.95
CA ALA A 40 9.21 -16.35 -4.43
C ALA A 40 8.85 -15.33 -3.35
N TRP A 41 7.99 -15.74 -2.40
CA TRP A 41 7.62 -14.97 -1.22
C TRP A 41 8.76 -14.78 -0.22
N ARG A 42 9.59 -15.80 -0.03
CA ARG A 42 10.75 -15.73 0.86
C ARG A 42 11.84 -14.82 0.29
N ASP A 43 12.11 -14.92 -1.01
CA ASP A 43 13.05 -14.01 -1.70
C ASP A 43 12.55 -12.56 -1.63
N ALA A 44 11.27 -12.31 -1.94
CA ALA A 44 10.67 -10.99 -1.81
C ALA A 44 10.77 -10.44 -0.37
N TRP A 45 10.50 -11.26 0.65
CA TRP A 45 10.62 -10.85 2.05
C TRP A 45 12.05 -10.50 2.44
N GLU A 46 13.04 -11.29 2.01
CA GLU A 46 14.45 -11.01 2.27
C GLU A 46 14.92 -9.72 1.61
N ARG A 47 14.43 -9.43 0.39
CA ARG A 47 14.71 -8.15 -0.31
C ARG A 47 14.08 -6.96 0.40
N LEU A 48 12.81 -7.09 0.80
CA LEU A 48 12.11 -6.04 1.53
C LEU A 48 12.84 -5.70 2.83
N ARG A 49 13.28 -6.72 3.58
CA ARG A 49 14.03 -6.53 4.84
C ARG A 49 15.39 -5.87 4.63
N LYS A 50 16.03 -6.09 3.49
CA LYS A 50 17.30 -5.43 3.12
C LYS A 50 17.10 -3.95 2.74
N ASN A 51 15.91 -3.57 2.29
CA ASN A 51 15.58 -2.18 1.97
C ASN A 51 15.36 -1.37 3.26
N LYS A 52 16.42 -0.67 3.70
CA LYS A 52 16.39 0.14 4.92
C LYS A 52 15.28 1.19 4.90
N LEU A 53 15.03 1.85 3.76
CA LEU A 53 13.98 2.87 3.64
C LEU A 53 12.60 2.26 3.87
N ALA A 54 12.31 1.14 3.22
CA ALA A 54 11.04 0.41 3.38
C ALA A 54 10.81 -0.09 4.82
N MET A 55 11.87 -0.57 5.47
CA MET A 55 11.78 -1.05 6.85
C MET A 55 11.62 0.10 7.85
N THR A 56 12.27 1.24 7.62
CA THR A 56 12.06 2.43 8.45
C THR A 56 10.65 2.98 8.32
N SER A 57 10.11 3.05 7.10
CA SER A 57 8.75 3.52 6.88
C SER A 57 7.71 2.57 7.46
N LEU A 58 7.89 1.25 7.33
CA LEU A 58 7.06 0.25 8.01
C LEU A 58 7.08 0.42 9.53
N SER A 59 8.26 0.65 10.11
CA SER A 59 8.40 0.87 11.56
C SER A 59 7.65 2.12 12.00
N VAL A 60 7.75 3.20 11.23
CA VAL A 60 7.00 4.45 11.48
C VAL A 60 5.49 4.23 11.39
N LEU A 61 4.99 3.49 10.38
CA LEU A 61 3.57 3.17 10.25
C LEU A 61 3.06 2.38 11.46
N VAL A 62 3.80 1.35 11.89
CA VAL A 62 3.44 0.55 13.08
C VAL A 62 3.40 1.44 14.32
N LEU A 63 4.37 2.33 14.51
CA LEU A 63 4.37 3.27 15.62
C LEU A 63 3.18 4.24 15.58
N ILE A 64 2.81 4.75 14.40
CA ILE A 64 1.64 5.62 14.25
C ILE A 64 0.35 4.86 14.57
N VAL A 65 0.19 3.63 14.09
CA VAL A 65 -0.98 2.80 14.40
C VAL A 65 -1.07 2.56 15.91
N LEU A 66 0.04 2.17 16.55
CA LEU A 66 0.09 1.98 18.00
C LEU A 66 -0.21 3.28 18.76
N ALA A 67 0.37 4.40 18.34
CA ALA A 67 0.12 5.71 18.94
C ALA A 67 -1.32 6.19 18.74
N SER A 68 -1.99 5.84 17.63
CA SER A 68 -3.40 6.15 17.42
C SER A 68 -4.34 5.40 18.38
N ILE A 69 -3.89 4.27 18.93
CA ILE A 69 -4.65 3.45 19.88
C ILE A 69 -4.30 3.86 21.31
N VAL A 70 -3.00 3.93 21.63
CA VAL A 70 -2.49 4.17 22.99
C VAL A 70 -2.43 5.65 23.33
N GLY A 71 -2.16 6.52 22.35
CA GLY A 71 -2.01 7.97 22.53
C GLY A 71 -3.18 8.61 23.28
N PRO A 72 -4.44 8.41 22.85
CA PRO A 72 -5.59 8.94 23.58
C PRO A 72 -5.69 8.46 25.04
N MET A 73 -5.11 7.30 25.37
CA MET A 73 -5.12 6.73 26.73
C MET A 73 -4.01 7.30 27.64
N LEU A 74 -3.01 7.97 27.08
CA LEU A 74 -1.91 8.58 27.85
C LEU A 74 -2.30 9.92 28.47
N SER A 75 -3.33 10.57 27.92
CA SER A 75 -3.83 11.84 28.40
C SER A 75 -4.97 11.63 29.40
N PRO A 76 -5.08 12.42 30.47
CA PRO A 76 -6.23 12.39 31.36
C PRO A 76 -7.45 13.10 30.77
N TYR A 77 -7.29 13.81 29.65
CA TYR A 77 -8.34 14.60 29.01
C TYR A 77 -9.17 13.78 28.02
N ASP A 78 -10.45 14.15 27.91
CA ASP A 78 -11.39 13.59 26.94
C ASP A 78 -11.39 14.40 25.64
N ASP A 79 -11.73 13.77 24.52
CA ASP A 79 -11.72 14.41 23.21
C ASP A 79 -12.95 15.25 22.90
N ARG A 80 -14.04 15.02 23.62
CA ARG A 80 -15.37 15.57 23.32
C ARG A 80 -15.76 16.67 24.29
N THR A 81 -15.14 16.69 25.46
CA THR A 81 -15.46 17.63 26.53
C THR A 81 -14.87 19.00 26.23
N ASN A 82 -15.75 20.00 26.11
CA ASN A 82 -15.34 21.39 25.85
C ASN A 82 -14.99 22.10 27.16
N ASP A 83 -13.90 22.85 27.15
CA ASP A 83 -13.52 23.77 28.24
C ASP A 83 -13.26 25.17 27.68
N LEU A 84 -14.30 26.01 27.69
CA LEU A 84 -14.23 27.34 27.08
C LEU A 84 -13.24 28.29 27.79
N LEU A 85 -12.85 27.99 29.03
CA LEU A 85 -11.87 28.78 29.77
C LEU A 85 -10.43 28.50 29.31
N SER A 86 -10.19 27.33 28.73
CA SER A 86 -8.88 26.85 28.30
C SER A 86 -8.77 26.84 26.77
N THR A 87 -9.36 27.82 26.09
CA THR A 87 -9.39 27.90 24.63
C THR A 87 -8.09 28.44 24.03
N ASN A 88 -7.63 27.81 22.95
CA ASN A 88 -6.43 28.20 22.20
C ASN A 88 -5.17 28.40 23.07
N LEU A 89 -4.97 27.53 24.06
CA LEU A 89 -3.74 27.50 24.83
C LEU A 89 -2.60 26.90 24.00
N PRO A 90 -1.39 27.47 24.06
CA PRO A 90 -0.22 26.90 23.41
C PRO A 90 0.17 25.55 24.05
N PRO A 91 1.00 24.75 23.36
CA PRO A 91 1.58 23.53 23.93
C PRO A 91 2.22 23.77 25.29
N SER A 92 1.80 22.98 26.28
CA SER A 92 2.24 23.07 27.67
C SER A 92 2.41 21.67 28.28
N ALA A 93 2.93 21.60 29.51
CA ALA A 93 3.04 20.33 30.24
C ALA A 93 1.66 19.71 30.55
N GLU A 94 0.64 20.56 30.63
CA GLU A 94 -0.76 20.16 30.85
C GLU A 94 -1.40 19.69 29.53
N HIS A 95 -1.28 20.49 28.47
CA HIS A 95 -1.78 20.17 27.13
C HIS A 95 -0.61 20.01 26.15
N TRP A 96 -0.17 18.79 25.91
CA TRP A 96 1.08 18.53 25.16
C TRP A 96 1.10 19.16 23.77
N PHE A 97 -0.03 19.18 23.07
CA PHE A 97 -0.18 19.82 21.76
C PHE A 97 -1.00 21.14 21.81
N GLY A 98 -1.28 21.63 23.01
CA GLY A 98 -2.16 22.77 23.25
C GLY A 98 -3.64 22.40 23.13
N THR A 99 -4.50 23.42 23.10
CA THR A 99 -5.95 23.25 22.97
C THR A 99 -6.50 23.90 21.70
N ASP A 100 -7.72 23.52 21.33
CA ASP A 100 -8.45 24.08 20.20
C ASP A 100 -9.35 25.28 20.58
N ASP A 101 -10.17 25.71 19.62
CA ASP A 101 -11.16 26.77 19.77
C ASP A 101 -12.29 26.46 20.76
N LEU A 102 -12.50 25.19 21.11
CA LEU A 102 -13.45 24.75 22.13
C LEU A 102 -12.74 24.30 23.42
N GLY A 103 -11.43 24.51 23.52
CA GLY A 103 -10.59 24.14 24.66
C GLY A 103 -10.38 22.65 24.84
N ARG A 104 -10.60 21.85 23.80
CA ARG A 104 -10.33 20.41 23.80
C ARG A 104 -8.85 20.17 23.57
N ASP A 105 -8.34 19.09 24.16
CA ASP A 105 -6.92 18.72 24.06
C ASP A 105 -6.53 18.26 22.65
N MET A 106 -5.57 18.95 22.03
CA MET A 106 -5.16 18.67 20.65
C MET A 106 -4.36 17.38 20.50
N PHE A 107 -3.73 16.89 21.57
CA PHE A 107 -2.97 15.64 21.53
C PHE A 107 -3.91 14.45 21.39
N VAL A 108 -4.93 14.38 22.25
CA VAL A 108 -5.97 13.35 22.17
C VAL A 108 -6.69 13.41 20.83
N ARG A 109 -7.13 14.62 20.41
CA ARG A 109 -7.84 14.80 19.14
C ARG A 109 -7.00 14.38 17.94
N THR A 110 -5.71 14.68 17.92
CA THR A 110 -4.82 14.35 16.80
C THR A 110 -4.66 12.83 16.65
N TRP A 111 -4.44 12.10 17.74
CA TRP A 111 -4.25 10.65 17.68
C TRP A 111 -5.52 9.88 17.38
N MET A 112 -6.65 10.32 17.93
CA MET A 112 -7.94 9.77 17.52
C MET A 112 -8.29 10.13 16.08
N GLY A 113 -7.98 11.35 15.64
CA GLY A 113 -8.16 11.77 14.26
C GLY A 113 -7.38 10.87 13.32
N ALA A 114 -6.14 10.54 13.68
CA ALA A 114 -5.34 9.56 12.95
C ALA A 114 -6.00 8.17 12.94
N ARG A 115 -6.55 7.71 14.06
CA ARG A 115 -7.29 6.44 14.14
C ARG A 115 -8.48 6.42 13.17
N ILE A 116 -9.29 7.48 13.15
CA ILE A 116 -10.46 7.58 12.26
C ILE A 116 -10.03 7.62 10.79
N SER A 117 -9.06 8.47 10.43
CA SER A 117 -8.55 8.56 9.06
C SER A 117 -7.92 7.25 8.57
N LEU A 118 -7.17 6.54 9.44
CA LEU A 118 -6.61 5.22 9.13
C LEU A 118 -7.71 4.16 8.92
N ILE A 119 -8.76 4.15 9.75
CA ILE A 119 -9.90 3.23 9.60
C ILE A 119 -10.60 3.48 8.27
N ILE A 120 -10.91 4.73 7.93
CA ILE A 120 -11.59 5.08 6.68
C ILE A 120 -10.73 4.67 5.47
N GLY A 121 -9.45 5.05 5.46
CA GLY A 121 -8.55 4.74 4.37
C GLY A 121 -8.33 3.24 4.17
N LEU A 122 -8.14 2.48 5.25
CA LEU A 122 -7.97 1.04 5.17
C LEU A 122 -9.27 0.33 4.77
N ALA A 123 -10.42 0.73 5.31
CA ALA A 123 -11.71 0.14 4.96
C ALA A 123 -12.04 0.36 3.48
N ALA A 124 -11.89 1.59 2.98
CA ALA A 124 -12.10 1.90 1.58
C ALA A 124 -11.15 1.10 0.67
N ALA A 125 -9.85 1.08 0.97
CA ALA A 125 -8.88 0.33 0.18
C ALA A 125 -9.15 -1.19 0.14
N MET A 126 -9.64 -1.76 1.26
CA MET A 126 -9.99 -3.19 1.31
C MET A 126 -11.24 -3.50 0.48
N ILE A 127 -12.27 -2.64 0.51
CA ILE A 127 -13.47 -2.78 -0.32
C ILE A 127 -13.09 -2.63 -1.79
N ASP A 128 -12.30 -1.61 -2.13
CA ASP A 128 -11.80 -1.38 -3.49
C ASP A 128 -10.98 -2.56 -4.01
N LEU A 129 -10.15 -3.16 -3.16
CA LEU A 129 -9.43 -4.38 -3.50
C LEU A 129 -10.38 -5.53 -3.78
N MET A 130 -11.36 -5.78 -2.91
CA MET A 130 -12.28 -6.90 -3.08
C MET A 130 -13.09 -6.76 -4.38
N ILE A 131 -13.67 -5.59 -4.62
CA ILE A 131 -14.46 -5.33 -5.83
C ILE A 131 -13.55 -5.35 -7.05
N GLY A 132 -12.43 -4.64 -7.02
CA GLY A 132 -11.51 -4.51 -8.15
C GLY A 132 -10.90 -5.84 -8.57
N VAL A 133 -10.49 -6.69 -7.62
CA VAL A 133 -9.91 -8.01 -7.91
C VAL A 133 -10.95 -8.96 -8.52
N ILE A 134 -12.17 -8.98 -8.01
CA ILE A 134 -13.23 -9.83 -8.55
C ILE A 134 -13.64 -9.32 -9.94
N TYR A 135 -13.91 -8.02 -10.07
CA TYR A 135 -14.36 -7.41 -11.31
C TYR A 135 -13.30 -7.51 -12.42
N GLY A 136 -12.06 -7.12 -12.11
CA GLY A 136 -10.91 -7.21 -13.02
C GLY A 136 -10.57 -8.65 -13.37
N GLY A 137 -10.69 -9.56 -12.40
CA GLY A 137 -10.49 -11.00 -12.57
C GLY A 137 -11.43 -11.58 -13.62
N ILE A 138 -12.73 -11.30 -13.49
CA ILE A 138 -13.77 -11.75 -14.43
C ILE A 138 -13.54 -11.11 -15.81
N MET A 139 -13.34 -9.79 -15.84
CA MET A 139 -13.12 -9.00 -17.06
C MET A 139 -11.94 -9.54 -17.89
N GLY A 140 -10.78 -9.74 -17.27
CA GLY A 140 -9.59 -10.23 -17.99
C GLY A 140 -9.61 -11.73 -18.32
N TYR A 141 -10.23 -12.56 -17.47
CA TYR A 141 -10.29 -14.01 -17.68
C TYR A 141 -11.17 -14.40 -18.86
N PHE A 142 -12.43 -13.94 -18.86
CA PHE A 142 -13.39 -14.32 -19.90
C PHE A 142 -13.07 -13.66 -21.25
N GLY A 143 -12.59 -12.41 -21.25
CA GLY A 143 -12.25 -11.71 -22.48
C GLY A 143 -13.46 -11.45 -23.40
N GLY A 144 -13.18 -10.96 -24.62
CA GLY A 144 -14.20 -10.76 -25.66
C GLY A 144 -15.30 -9.79 -25.22
N ARG A 145 -16.57 -10.18 -25.42
CA ARG A 145 -17.74 -9.32 -25.11
C ARG A 145 -17.89 -9.01 -23.62
N VAL A 146 -17.54 -9.94 -22.73
CA VAL A 146 -17.61 -9.72 -21.27
C VAL A 146 -16.64 -8.61 -20.89
N ASP A 147 -15.41 -8.70 -21.41
CA ASP A 147 -14.39 -7.68 -21.21
C ASP A 147 -14.85 -6.32 -21.76
N GLU A 148 -15.35 -6.28 -23.00
CA GLU A 148 -15.82 -5.04 -23.64
C GLU A 148 -16.93 -4.34 -22.86
N ILE A 149 -17.97 -5.07 -22.43
CA ILE A 149 -19.10 -4.51 -21.68
C ILE A 149 -18.67 -4.02 -20.29
N MET A 150 -17.93 -4.85 -19.55
CA MET A 150 -17.46 -4.53 -18.20
C MET A 150 -16.47 -3.36 -18.22
N ASN A 151 -15.54 -3.35 -19.17
CA ASN A 151 -14.60 -2.27 -19.34
C ASN A 151 -15.32 -0.97 -19.72
N LYS A 152 -16.33 -1.03 -20.61
CA LYS A 152 -17.13 0.16 -20.97
C LYS A 152 -17.86 0.75 -19.77
N PHE A 153 -18.45 -0.07 -18.90
CA PHE A 153 -19.07 0.41 -17.66
C PHE A 153 -18.07 1.12 -16.76
N SER A 154 -16.88 0.55 -16.59
CA SER A 154 -15.80 1.12 -15.79
C SER A 154 -15.27 2.45 -16.37
N GLU A 155 -15.13 2.52 -17.70
CA GLU A 155 -14.75 3.75 -18.42
C GLU A 155 -15.78 4.87 -18.24
N ILE A 156 -17.07 4.55 -18.29
CA ILE A 156 -18.15 5.54 -18.09
C ILE A 156 -18.09 6.11 -16.67
N LEU A 157 -17.94 5.25 -15.65
CA LEU A 157 -17.80 5.70 -14.27
C LEU A 157 -16.55 6.54 -14.06
N TYR A 158 -15.41 6.12 -14.62
CA TYR A 158 -14.14 6.84 -14.52
C TYR A 158 -14.13 8.18 -15.28
N SER A 159 -14.99 8.33 -16.30
CA SER A 159 -15.13 9.58 -17.05
C SER A 159 -15.72 10.72 -16.19
N ILE A 160 -16.39 10.39 -15.09
CA ILE A 160 -16.94 11.38 -14.16
C ILE A 160 -15.83 11.80 -13.19
N PRO A 161 -15.57 13.12 -13.00
CA PRO A 161 -14.57 13.58 -12.04
C PRO A 161 -14.81 13.01 -10.64
N TYR A 162 -13.79 12.36 -10.08
CA TYR A 162 -13.83 11.69 -8.78
C TYR A 162 -14.42 12.57 -7.66
N LEU A 163 -13.94 13.81 -7.57
CA LEU A 163 -14.43 14.76 -6.56
C LEU A 163 -15.91 15.09 -6.74
N LEU A 164 -16.39 15.17 -7.99
CA LEU A 164 -17.77 15.51 -8.28
C LEU A 164 -18.72 14.41 -7.80
N VAL A 165 -18.42 13.14 -8.11
CA VAL A 165 -19.20 11.98 -7.61
C VAL A 165 -19.21 11.95 -6.09
N THR A 166 -18.05 12.14 -5.49
CA THR A 166 -17.86 12.05 -4.04
C THR A 166 -18.63 13.15 -3.30
N ILE A 167 -18.53 14.39 -3.76
CA ILE A 167 -19.27 15.53 -3.20
C ILE A 167 -20.78 15.33 -3.37
N LEU A 168 -21.23 14.92 -4.57
CA LEU A 168 -22.65 14.68 -4.82
C LEU A 168 -23.22 13.63 -3.85
N LEU A 169 -22.49 12.53 -3.63
CA LEU A 169 -22.91 11.49 -2.67
C LEU A 169 -22.96 12.02 -1.24
N LEU A 170 -21.98 12.81 -0.81
CA LEU A 170 -21.93 13.40 0.54
C LEU A 170 -22.96 14.51 0.78
N VAL A 171 -23.48 15.13 -0.29
CA VAL A 171 -24.56 16.12 -0.20
C VAL A 171 -25.93 15.43 -0.19
N VAL A 172 -26.09 14.35 -0.94
CA VAL A 172 -27.35 13.59 -1.02
C VAL A 172 -27.55 12.69 0.20
N LEU A 173 -26.46 12.09 0.69
CA LEU A 173 -26.45 11.25 1.87
C LEU A 173 -25.98 12.05 3.08
N GLU A 174 -26.43 11.70 4.28
CA GLU A 174 -25.96 12.38 5.50
C GLU A 174 -24.46 12.14 5.72
N PRO A 175 -23.68 13.16 6.13
CA PRO A 175 -22.26 13.02 6.41
C PRO A 175 -22.01 12.00 7.53
N SER A 176 -21.35 10.90 7.20
CA SER A 176 -20.95 9.87 8.15
C SER A 176 -19.69 9.15 7.68
N ILE A 177 -19.00 8.48 8.60
CA ILE A 177 -17.85 7.60 8.26
C ILE A 177 -18.24 6.61 7.15
N THR A 178 -19.42 6.01 7.25
CA THR A 178 -19.93 5.05 6.27
C THR A 178 -20.18 5.71 4.92
N THR A 179 -20.77 6.91 4.91
CA THR A 179 -21.04 7.67 3.69
C THR A 179 -19.75 8.02 2.96
N ILE A 180 -18.71 8.43 3.71
CA ILE A 180 -17.38 8.71 3.15
C ILE A 180 -16.81 7.42 2.54
N ILE A 181 -16.81 6.30 3.27
CA ILE A 181 -16.32 5.02 2.75
C ILE A 181 -17.05 4.63 1.45
N ILE A 182 -18.39 4.72 1.43
CA ILE A 182 -19.19 4.43 0.24
C ILE A 182 -18.76 5.34 -0.91
N ALA A 183 -18.64 6.65 -0.67
CA ALA A 183 -18.29 7.62 -1.69
C ALA A 183 -16.90 7.35 -2.31
N LEU A 184 -15.91 7.01 -1.47
CA LEU A 184 -14.57 6.59 -1.94
C LEU A 184 -14.66 5.30 -2.79
N CYS A 185 -15.50 4.35 -2.36
CA CYS A 185 -15.62 3.02 -2.99
C CYS A 185 -16.44 3.02 -4.29
N VAL A 186 -17.18 4.07 -4.66
CA VAL A 186 -17.96 4.05 -5.91
C VAL A 186 -17.06 3.97 -7.14
N THR A 187 -15.88 4.60 -7.06
CA THR A 187 -14.94 4.71 -8.19
C THR A 187 -13.54 4.18 -7.87
N GLY A 188 -13.16 4.03 -6.60
CA GLY A 188 -11.82 3.61 -6.19
C GLY A 188 -11.38 2.24 -6.74
N TRP A 189 -12.30 1.27 -6.79
CA TRP A 189 -12.05 -0.07 -7.31
C TRP A 189 -11.66 -0.14 -8.80
N ILE A 190 -11.95 0.89 -9.59
CA ILE A 190 -11.76 0.88 -11.05
C ILE A 190 -10.29 0.67 -11.41
N ASN A 191 -9.38 1.40 -10.77
CA ASN A 191 -7.94 1.28 -11.02
C ASN A 191 -7.44 -0.14 -10.71
N MET A 192 -7.83 -0.71 -9.57
CA MET A 192 -7.48 -2.08 -9.20
C MET A 192 -8.04 -3.09 -10.23
N SER A 193 -9.24 -2.85 -10.74
CA SER A 193 -9.86 -3.72 -11.77
C SER A 193 -9.05 -3.75 -13.07
N TRP A 194 -8.50 -2.61 -13.52
CA TRP A 194 -7.67 -2.56 -14.72
C TRP A 194 -6.32 -3.24 -14.53
N ILE A 195 -5.69 -3.07 -13.36
CA ILE A 195 -4.44 -3.78 -13.03
C ILE A 195 -4.68 -5.29 -13.07
N VAL A 196 -5.70 -5.78 -12.36
CA VAL A 196 -6.00 -7.21 -12.29
C VAL A 196 -6.42 -7.76 -13.66
N ARG A 197 -7.19 -7.01 -14.45
CA ARG A 197 -7.52 -7.36 -15.83
C ARG A 197 -6.25 -7.56 -16.66
N GLY A 198 -5.31 -6.61 -16.60
CA GLY A 198 -4.04 -6.70 -17.31
C GLY A 198 -3.24 -7.95 -16.92
N GLU A 199 -3.20 -8.28 -15.64
CA GLU A 199 -2.57 -9.51 -15.14
C GLU A 199 -3.29 -10.77 -15.64
N MET A 200 -4.62 -10.81 -15.62
CA MET A 200 -5.38 -11.97 -16.12
C MET A 200 -5.17 -12.19 -17.62
N LEU A 201 -5.09 -11.11 -18.42
CA LEU A 201 -4.82 -11.18 -19.85
C LEU A 201 -3.42 -11.77 -20.14
N GLN A 202 -2.43 -11.45 -19.30
CA GLN A 202 -1.08 -12.01 -19.41
C GLN A 202 -1.01 -13.45 -18.93
N LEU A 203 -1.62 -13.75 -17.77
CA LEU A 203 -1.52 -15.06 -17.13
C LEU A 203 -2.30 -16.14 -17.86
N LYS A 204 -3.48 -15.82 -18.43
CA LYS A 204 -4.35 -16.82 -19.07
C LYS A 204 -3.73 -17.54 -20.27
N ASN A 205 -2.70 -16.94 -20.89
CA ASN A 205 -2.00 -17.49 -22.05
C ASN A 205 -0.74 -18.28 -21.67
N ARG A 206 -0.44 -18.48 -20.39
CA ARG A 206 0.74 -19.24 -19.94
C ARG A 206 0.52 -20.74 -19.98
N GLU A 207 1.61 -21.49 -20.15
CA GLU A 207 1.61 -22.96 -20.32
C GLU A 207 0.91 -23.71 -19.18
N PHE A 208 1.09 -23.28 -17.92
CA PHE A 208 0.44 -23.93 -16.78
C PHE A 208 -1.10 -23.84 -16.82
N VAL A 209 -1.63 -22.79 -17.45
CA VAL A 209 -3.08 -22.59 -17.62
C VAL A 209 -3.61 -23.52 -18.71
N LEU A 210 -2.87 -23.63 -19.82
CA LEU A 210 -3.19 -24.57 -20.91
C LEU A 210 -3.17 -26.02 -20.39
N ALA A 211 -2.12 -26.41 -19.65
CA ALA A 211 -2.03 -27.72 -19.02
C ALA A 211 -3.19 -27.98 -18.05
N SER A 212 -3.52 -27.02 -17.18
CA SER A 212 -4.64 -27.15 -16.24
C SER A 212 -5.99 -27.30 -16.96
N ARG A 213 -6.18 -26.57 -18.07
CA ARG A 213 -7.40 -26.67 -18.89
C ARG A 213 -7.50 -28.03 -19.59
N SER A 214 -6.39 -28.56 -20.10
CA SER A 214 -6.33 -29.92 -20.69
C SER A 214 -6.64 -31.02 -19.66
N MET A 215 -6.40 -30.78 -18.37
CA MET A 215 -6.81 -31.67 -17.28
C MET A 215 -8.28 -31.46 -16.83
N GLY A 216 -9.08 -30.67 -17.55
CA GLY A 216 -10.50 -30.46 -17.26
C GLY A 216 -10.79 -29.45 -16.13
N ALA A 217 -9.86 -28.54 -15.81
CA ALA A 217 -10.13 -27.50 -14.82
C ALA A 217 -11.20 -26.51 -15.32
N GLY A 218 -12.30 -26.40 -14.57
CA GLY A 218 -13.36 -25.42 -14.85
C GLY A 218 -12.93 -23.97 -14.67
N ALA A 219 -13.66 -23.03 -15.28
CA ALA A 219 -13.33 -21.61 -15.33
C ALA A 219 -13.12 -20.94 -13.96
N GLY A 220 -14.04 -21.14 -13.02
CA GLY A 220 -13.93 -20.57 -11.68
C GLY A 220 -12.74 -21.15 -10.90
N ARG A 221 -12.49 -22.46 -11.03
CA ARG A 221 -11.33 -23.10 -10.41
C ARG A 221 -10.04 -22.51 -10.97
N LEU A 222 -9.96 -22.32 -12.28
CA LEU A 222 -8.79 -21.73 -12.94
C LEU A 222 -8.55 -20.29 -12.48
N LEU A 223 -9.61 -19.48 -12.41
CA LEU A 223 -9.55 -18.09 -11.96
C LEU A 223 -9.09 -17.97 -10.49
N PHE A 224 -9.83 -18.57 -9.56
CA PHE A 224 -9.61 -18.36 -8.13
C PHE A 224 -8.46 -19.18 -7.55
N ARG A 225 -8.11 -20.33 -8.14
CA ARG A 225 -7.07 -21.23 -7.60
C ARG A 225 -5.73 -21.12 -8.32
N HIS A 226 -5.72 -20.61 -9.55
CA HIS A 226 -4.49 -20.53 -10.35
C HIS A 226 -4.16 -19.11 -10.77
N LEU A 227 -5.10 -18.33 -11.34
CA LEU A 227 -4.75 -17.02 -11.91
C LEU A 227 -4.64 -15.92 -10.85
N LEU A 228 -5.68 -15.71 -10.03
CA LEU A 228 -5.68 -14.67 -9.00
C LEU A 228 -4.54 -14.85 -7.98
N PRO A 229 -4.23 -16.08 -7.49
CA PRO A 229 -3.07 -16.30 -6.62
C PRO A 229 -1.73 -15.91 -7.25
N ASN A 230 -1.60 -15.98 -8.59
CA ASN A 230 -0.40 -15.56 -9.30
C ASN A 230 -0.34 -14.04 -9.56
N ALA A 231 -1.46 -13.32 -9.37
CA ALA A 231 -1.53 -11.86 -9.48
C ALA A 231 -1.38 -11.13 -8.13
N VAL A 232 -1.17 -11.86 -7.02
CA VAL A 232 -1.10 -11.28 -5.67
C VAL A 232 0.02 -10.23 -5.54
N GLY A 233 1.15 -10.41 -6.22
CA GLY A 233 2.26 -9.44 -6.21
C GLY A 233 1.81 -8.04 -6.65
N PRO A 234 1.36 -7.86 -7.91
CA PRO A 234 0.79 -6.60 -8.39
C PRO A 234 -0.38 -6.06 -7.55
N ILE A 235 -1.25 -6.94 -7.03
CA ILE A 235 -2.38 -6.54 -6.17
C ILE A 235 -1.87 -5.92 -4.85
N ILE A 236 -0.91 -6.55 -4.18
CA ILE A 236 -0.32 -6.05 -2.93
C ILE A 236 0.38 -4.71 -3.17
N VAL A 237 1.15 -4.59 -4.24
CA VAL A 237 1.81 -3.32 -4.59
C VAL A 237 0.79 -2.21 -4.81
N THR A 238 -0.28 -2.49 -5.55
CA THR A 238 -1.33 -1.50 -5.81
C THR A 238 -2.03 -1.09 -4.51
N LEU A 239 -2.34 -2.05 -3.63
CA LEU A 239 -2.96 -1.80 -2.33
C LEU A 239 -2.15 -0.81 -1.48
N THR A 240 -0.81 -0.91 -1.49
CA THR A 240 0.05 0.01 -0.73
C THR A 240 -0.01 1.46 -1.20
N LEU A 241 -0.44 1.71 -2.45
CA LEU A 241 -0.63 3.05 -3.01
C LEU A 241 -2.09 3.53 -2.86
N THR A 242 -3.06 2.60 -2.84
CA THR A 242 -4.48 2.92 -2.66
C THR A 242 -4.78 3.40 -1.24
N VAL A 243 -4.21 2.75 -0.21
CA VAL A 243 -4.43 3.13 1.20
C VAL A 243 -4.12 4.60 1.49
N PRO A 244 -2.90 5.14 1.21
CA PRO A 244 -2.61 6.55 1.46
C PRO A 244 -3.49 7.48 0.61
N SER A 245 -3.81 7.10 -0.63
CA SER A 245 -4.71 7.89 -1.49
C SER A 245 -6.11 8.02 -0.91
N ALA A 246 -6.64 6.95 -0.29
CA ALA A 246 -7.92 6.96 0.40
C ALA A 246 -7.90 7.80 1.69
N ILE A 247 -6.82 7.70 2.49
CA ILE A 247 -6.60 8.54 3.68
C ILE A 247 -6.57 10.02 3.29
N PHE A 248 -5.83 10.37 2.24
CA PHE A 248 -5.74 11.74 1.75
C PHE A 248 -7.08 12.24 1.22
N SER A 249 -7.82 11.39 0.49
CA SER A 249 -9.15 11.74 -0.02
C SER A 249 -10.12 12.04 1.12
N GLU A 250 -10.15 11.21 2.17
CA GLU A 250 -10.95 11.49 3.37
C GLU A 250 -10.55 12.82 4.00
N ALA A 251 -9.26 13.03 4.25
CA ALA A 251 -8.76 14.26 4.86
C ALA A 251 -9.10 15.49 4.02
N PHE A 252 -9.03 15.38 2.68
CA PHE A 252 -9.38 16.45 1.76
C PHE A 252 -10.89 16.76 1.76
N LEU A 253 -11.76 15.76 1.82
CA LEU A 253 -13.21 15.96 1.91
C LEU A 253 -13.62 16.55 3.26
N SER A 254 -13.02 16.05 4.34
CA SER A 254 -13.17 16.60 5.68
C SER A 254 -12.65 18.04 5.76
N PHE A 255 -11.56 18.35 5.05
CA PHE A 255 -11.04 19.70 4.91
C PHE A 255 -12.01 20.65 4.19
N LEU A 256 -12.77 20.15 3.21
CA LEU A 256 -13.82 20.91 2.52
C LEU A 256 -15.12 21.03 3.33
N GLY A 257 -15.16 20.52 4.56
CA GLY A 257 -16.35 20.55 5.43
C GLY A 257 -17.40 19.47 5.10
N LEU A 258 -17.10 18.55 4.19
CA LEU A 258 -18.03 17.50 3.73
C LEU A 258 -17.77 16.13 4.37
N GLY A 259 -16.74 16.03 5.22
CA GLY A 259 -16.33 14.77 5.83
C GLY A 259 -16.83 14.59 7.25
N VAL A 260 -15.95 14.10 8.14
CA VAL A 260 -16.30 13.74 9.51
C VAL A 260 -16.69 14.99 10.30
N GLN A 261 -17.94 15.00 10.80
CA GLN A 261 -18.49 16.12 11.55
C GLN A 261 -18.22 15.99 13.06
N ALA A 262 -18.18 17.14 13.74
CA ALA A 262 -18.10 17.19 15.20
C ALA A 262 -19.25 16.38 15.84
N PRO A 263 -19.01 15.65 16.95
CA PRO A 263 -17.85 15.73 17.84
C PRO A 263 -16.65 14.86 17.44
N GLN A 264 -16.78 14.01 16.41
CA GLN A 264 -15.67 13.18 15.97
C GLN A 264 -14.60 14.03 15.28
N ALA A 265 -13.34 13.70 15.54
CA ALA A 265 -12.20 14.32 14.87
C ALA A 265 -11.67 13.38 13.77
N SER A 266 -11.37 13.93 12.61
CA SER A 266 -10.45 13.34 11.64
C SER A 266 -9.31 14.33 11.40
N LEU A 267 -8.18 13.86 10.86
CA LEU A 267 -7.05 14.77 10.63
C LEU A 267 -7.43 15.91 9.67
N GLY A 268 -8.32 15.65 8.71
CA GLY A 268 -8.83 16.67 7.79
C GLY A 268 -9.72 17.71 8.45
N SER A 269 -10.66 17.29 9.31
CA SER A 269 -11.56 18.23 10.01
C SER A 269 -10.82 19.07 11.06
N MET A 270 -9.74 18.53 11.63
CA MET A 270 -8.86 19.31 12.50
C MET A 270 -8.12 20.42 11.74
N ILE A 271 -7.65 20.14 10.51
CA ILE A 271 -7.02 21.15 9.66
C ILE A 271 -8.04 22.22 9.24
N GLU A 272 -9.25 21.81 8.87
CA GLU A 272 -10.36 22.71 8.52
C GLU A 272 -10.62 23.72 9.65
N SER A 273 -10.86 23.23 10.86
CA SER A 273 -11.16 24.09 12.02
C SER A 273 -10.00 25.00 12.42
N ALA A 274 -8.75 24.64 12.08
CA ALA A 274 -7.58 25.46 12.35
C ALA A 274 -7.40 26.61 11.33
N LEU A 275 -8.04 26.57 10.16
CA LEU A 275 -7.87 27.58 9.11
C LEU A 275 -8.22 29.00 9.56
N THR A 276 -9.24 29.17 10.41
CA THR A 276 -9.67 30.50 10.85
C THR A 276 -8.69 31.15 11.84
N GLY A 277 -7.82 30.35 12.48
CA GLY A 277 -6.91 30.79 13.53
C GLY A 277 -5.43 30.48 13.29
N TRP A 278 -5.03 29.94 12.13
CA TRP A 278 -3.70 29.37 11.93
C TRP A 278 -2.55 30.36 12.14
N MET A 279 -2.76 31.65 11.84
CA MET A 279 -1.75 32.69 12.04
C MET A 279 -1.47 32.97 13.52
N TYR A 280 -2.47 32.78 14.38
CA TYR A 280 -2.37 33.04 15.83
C TYR A 280 -2.08 31.76 16.63
N TYR A 281 -2.63 30.63 16.18
CA TYR A 281 -2.59 29.34 16.87
C TYR A 281 -2.04 28.23 15.93
N PRO A 282 -0.78 28.34 15.48
CA PRO A 282 -0.24 27.47 14.43
C PRO A 282 -0.18 25.99 14.82
N TRP A 283 -0.03 25.68 16.11
CA TRP A 283 -0.02 24.27 16.59
C TRP A 283 -1.30 23.53 16.21
N ARG A 284 -2.45 24.21 16.13
CA ARG A 284 -3.73 23.59 15.81
C ARG A 284 -3.73 22.95 14.42
N MET A 285 -2.98 23.53 13.48
CA MET A 285 -2.84 23.02 12.11
C MET A 285 -1.59 22.14 11.96
N LEU A 286 -0.46 22.53 12.56
CA LEU A 286 0.83 21.89 12.34
C LEU A 286 0.85 20.42 12.78
N PHE A 287 0.27 20.09 13.94
CA PHE A 287 0.25 18.70 14.42
C PHE A 287 -0.56 17.76 13.52
N PRO A 288 -1.86 18.04 13.20
CA PRO A 288 -2.61 17.16 12.32
C PRO A 288 -2.06 17.14 10.88
N ALA A 289 -1.61 18.28 10.34
CA ALA A 289 -1.01 18.33 8.99
C ALA A 289 0.33 17.59 8.91
N GLY A 290 1.17 17.73 9.94
CA GLY A 290 2.42 16.98 10.05
C GLY A 290 2.18 15.47 10.14
N LEU A 291 1.14 15.07 10.88
CA LEU A 291 0.79 13.65 11.01
C LEU A 291 0.25 13.05 9.70
N ILE A 292 -0.64 13.75 8.97
CA ILE A 292 -1.04 13.33 7.62
C ILE A 292 0.18 13.19 6.73
N SER A 293 1.06 14.21 6.69
CA SER A 293 2.24 14.20 5.84
C SER A 293 3.16 13.01 6.15
N LEU A 294 3.36 12.70 7.44
CA LEU A 294 4.17 11.57 7.88
C LEU A 294 3.53 10.22 7.48
N ILE A 295 2.21 10.08 7.65
CA ILE A 295 1.46 8.89 7.22
C ILE A 295 1.62 8.67 5.71
N MET A 296 1.39 9.72 4.92
CA MET A 296 1.50 9.67 3.46
C MET A 296 2.91 9.29 3.00
N LEU A 297 3.93 9.92 3.57
CA LEU A 297 5.33 9.62 3.28
C LEU A 297 5.65 8.16 3.61
N ALA A 298 5.24 7.69 4.80
CA ALA A 298 5.57 6.35 5.26
C ALA A 298 4.89 5.27 4.40
N PHE A 299 3.62 5.45 4.03
CA PHE A 299 2.94 4.52 3.11
C PHE A 299 3.57 4.51 1.71
N ASN A 300 3.88 5.67 1.13
CA ASN A 300 4.49 5.74 -0.20
C ASN A 300 5.88 5.09 -0.22
N LEU A 301 6.76 5.41 0.73
CA LEU A 301 8.09 4.80 0.83
C LEU A 301 8.02 3.29 1.08
N PHE A 302 7.05 2.84 1.89
CA PHE A 302 6.82 1.42 2.09
C PHE A 302 6.35 0.72 0.81
N GLY A 303 5.40 1.34 0.09
CA GLY A 303 4.85 0.82 -1.16
C GLY A 303 5.90 0.68 -2.26
N ASP A 304 6.77 1.68 -2.42
CA ASP A 304 7.90 1.62 -3.36
C ASP A 304 8.86 0.49 -3.00
N GLY A 305 9.21 0.35 -1.72
CA GLY A 305 10.07 -0.74 -1.26
C GLY A 305 9.45 -2.13 -1.46
N LEU A 306 8.13 -2.25 -1.28
CA LEU A 306 7.39 -3.49 -1.51
C LEU A 306 7.30 -3.83 -3.00
N ARG A 307 7.12 -2.82 -3.84
CA ARG A 307 7.18 -2.95 -5.31
C ARG A 307 8.54 -3.46 -5.75
N ASP A 308 9.62 -2.87 -5.28
CA ASP A 308 10.99 -3.28 -5.62
C ASP A 308 11.28 -4.72 -5.16
N ALA A 309 10.74 -5.11 -4.01
CA ALA A 309 10.90 -6.46 -3.47
C ALA A 309 10.13 -7.51 -4.27
N LEU A 310 8.97 -7.16 -4.82
CA LEU A 310 8.09 -8.05 -5.59
C LEU A 310 8.36 -8.04 -7.10
N ASP A 311 9.15 -7.09 -7.62
CA ASP A 311 9.50 -7.03 -9.05
C ASP A 311 10.46 -8.17 -9.45
N PRO A 312 10.03 -9.12 -10.31
CA PRO A 312 10.87 -10.23 -10.74
C PRO A 312 11.99 -9.84 -11.70
N LYS A 313 11.98 -8.64 -12.30
CA LYS A 313 13.03 -8.16 -13.21
C LYS A 313 14.27 -7.66 -12.48
N LEU A 314 14.16 -7.36 -11.19
CA LEU A 314 15.30 -6.99 -10.33
C LEU A 314 16.07 -8.23 -9.81
N LYS A 315 15.85 -9.42 -10.40
CA LYS A 315 16.63 -10.63 -10.13
C LYS A 315 18.03 -10.49 -10.72
N LYS A 316 19.04 -10.29 -9.86
CA LYS A 316 20.46 -10.48 -10.15
C LYS A 316 20.94 -11.87 -9.73
#